data_AF-A0A2V6J2P7-F1
#
_entry.id   AF-A0A2V6J2P7-F1
#
_cell.length_a   1.000
_cell.length_b   1.000
_cell.length_c   1.000
_cell.angle_alpha   90.00
_cell.angle_beta   90.00
_cell.angle_gamma   90.00
#
_symmetry.space_group_name_H-M   'P 1'
#
loop_
_entity.id
_entity.type
_entity.pdbx_description
1 polymer ?
#
loop_
_entity_poly.entity_id
_entity_poly.type
_entity_poly.pdbx_seq_one_letter_code
_entity_poly.pdbx_strand_id
1 'polypeptide(L)'
;MATRTSSAVWEGNLKEGKGTMKVGRNAYEGPFSFASRFENGTGTNPEELIGAAEAGCFSMALSNGLTKAGHTPKRISTTAKVNLEMVGGGPKITSIDLDC
;
A
#
# COMPACT_ATOMS: atom_id res chain seq x y z
N MET A 1 10.10 -5.22 -21.16
CA MET A 1 9.99 -4.79 -19.74
C MET A 1 8.83 -3.82 -19.66
N ALA A 2 7.86 -4.04 -18.78
CA ALA A 2 6.68 -3.18 -18.68
C ALA A 2 6.89 -2.17 -17.54
N THR A 3 7.20 -0.92 -17.88
CA THR A 3 7.28 0.16 -16.87
C THR A 3 5.88 0.50 -16.38
N ARG A 4 5.72 0.66 -15.06
CA ARG A 4 4.49 1.12 -14.42
C ARG A 4 4.85 2.37 -13.63
N THR A 5 4.00 3.40 -13.73
CA THR A 5 4.26 4.71 -13.17
C THR A 5 3.11 5.13 -12.26
N SER A 6 3.47 5.65 -11.10
CA SER A 6 2.60 6.34 -10.14
C SER A 6 3.27 7.68 -9.79
N SER A 7 2.49 8.66 -9.35
CA SER A 7 3.00 9.98 -8.99
C SER A 7 2.27 10.55 -7.78
N ALA A 8 2.87 11.57 -7.16
CA ALA A 8 2.25 12.31 -6.08
C ALA A 8 2.58 13.80 -6.22
N VAL A 9 1.67 14.64 -5.75
CA VAL A 9 1.86 16.08 -5.60
C VAL A 9 1.69 16.43 -4.12
N TRP A 10 2.53 17.33 -3.61
CA TRP A 10 2.45 17.87 -2.26
C TRP A 10 2.51 19.39 -2.31
N GLU A 11 1.67 20.05 -1.51
CA GLU A 11 1.59 21.50 -1.42
C GLU A 11 1.65 21.94 0.04
N GLY A 12 2.52 22.90 0.35
CA GLY A 12 2.66 23.48 1.70
C GLY A 12 3.73 22.81 2.56
N ASN A 13 3.74 23.17 3.85
CA ASN A 13 4.68 22.62 4.83
C ASN A 13 4.30 21.18 5.24
N LEU A 14 5.10 20.53 6.08
CA LEU A 14 4.85 19.13 6.46
C LEU A 14 3.54 18.95 7.25
N LYS A 15 3.22 19.85 8.19
CA LYS A 15 2.12 19.65 9.15
C LYS A 15 0.75 20.05 8.61
N GLU A 16 0.72 21.15 7.86
CA GLU A 16 -0.51 21.74 7.30
C GLU A 16 -0.64 21.48 5.79
N GLY A 17 0.40 20.93 5.18
CA GLY A 17 0.39 20.58 3.77
C GLY A 17 -0.56 19.43 3.48
N LYS A 18 -0.86 19.34 2.20
CA LYS A 18 -1.76 18.33 1.63
C LYS A 18 -1.13 17.79 0.37
N GLY A 19 -1.42 16.55 0.06
CA GLY A 19 -1.00 15.95 -1.18
C GLY A 19 -2.04 15.04 -1.79
N THR A 20 -1.78 14.64 -3.02
CA THR A 20 -2.60 13.71 -3.78
C THR A 20 -1.69 12.67 -4.41
N MET A 21 -1.99 11.39 -4.23
CA MET A 21 -1.32 10.28 -4.90
C MET A 21 -2.16 9.79 -6.08
N LYS A 22 -1.50 9.42 -7.18
CA LYS A 22 -2.10 8.82 -8.38
C LYS A 22 -1.41 7.51 -8.68
N VAL A 23 -2.17 6.43 -8.80
CA VAL A 23 -1.66 5.08 -9.09
C VAL A 23 -2.24 4.57 -10.41
N GLY A 24 -1.35 4.02 -11.24
CA GLY A 24 -1.70 3.26 -12.43
C GLY A 24 -2.59 3.98 -13.42
N ARG A 25 -2.05 4.89 -14.25
CA ARG A 25 -2.80 5.60 -15.32
C ARG A 25 -4.22 6.03 -14.90
N ASN A 26 -4.35 6.63 -13.71
CA ASN A 26 -5.60 7.08 -13.08
C ASN A 26 -6.56 5.97 -12.59
N ALA A 27 -6.07 4.76 -12.33
CA ALA A 27 -6.86 3.71 -11.68
C ALA A 27 -7.22 4.06 -10.23
N TYR A 28 -6.39 4.87 -9.57
CA TYR A 28 -6.65 5.43 -8.26
C TYR A 28 -6.09 6.85 -8.17
N GLU A 29 -6.82 7.74 -7.51
CA GLU A 29 -6.39 9.07 -7.10
C GLU A 29 -6.96 9.35 -5.71
N GLY A 30 -6.11 9.77 -4.77
CA GLY A 30 -6.57 9.99 -3.39
C GLY A 30 -5.70 10.97 -2.60
N PRO A 31 -6.32 11.72 -1.66
CA PRO A 31 -5.61 12.68 -0.83
C PRO A 31 -4.81 11.99 0.27
N PHE A 32 -3.66 12.56 0.62
CA PHE A 32 -2.88 12.19 1.80
C PHE A 32 -2.35 13.44 2.50
N SER A 33 -2.12 13.34 3.80
CA SER A 33 -1.64 14.43 4.65
C SER A 33 -0.74 13.87 5.74
N PHE A 34 -0.14 14.75 6.55
CA PHE A 34 0.53 14.30 7.77
C PHE A 34 -0.45 13.59 8.70
N ALA A 35 -1.64 14.16 8.88
CA ALA A 35 -2.67 13.61 9.75
C ALA A 35 -3.18 12.24 9.29
N SER A 36 -3.36 12.00 7.98
CA SER A 36 -3.80 10.70 7.47
C SER A 36 -2.72 9.61 7.52
N ARG A 37 -1.44 10.01 7.67
CA ARG A 37 -0.29 9.10 7.69
C ARG A 37 0.20 8.77 9.10
N PHE A 38 0.22 9.76 9.98
CA PHE A 38 0.83 9.64 11.32
C PHE A 38 -0.17 9.79 12.47
N GLU A 39 -1.41 10.16 12.16
CA GLU A 39 -2.49 10.36 13.11
C GLU A 39 -3.74 9.61 12.61
N ASN A 40 -4.89 9.84 13.25
CA ASN A 40 -6.17 9.26 12.82
C ASN A 40 -6.94 10.24 11.91
N GLY A 41 -6.26 10.81 10.90
CA GLY A 41 -6.85 11.71 9.92
C GLY A 41 -7.56 10.98 8.78
N THR A 42 -8.51 11.63 8.13
CA THR A 42 -9.16 11.10 6.93
C THR A 42 -8.26 11.22 5.69
N GLY A 43 -8.41 10.29 4.75
CA GLY A 43 -7.58 10.19 3.55
C GLY A 43 -6.86 8.84 3.50
N THR A 44 -5.98 8.66 2.52
CA THR A 44 -5.10 7.49 2.45
C THR A 44 -3.71 7.82 2.98
N ASN A 45 -2.82 6.86 2.93
CA ASN A 45 -1.40 7.00 3.20
C ASN A 45 -0.59 6.06 2.28
N PRO A 46 0.72 6.31 2.11
CA PRO A 46 1.58 5.44 1.31
C PRO A 46 1.58 3.98 1.78
N GLU A 47 1.47 3.75 3.09
CA GLU A 47 1.52 2.42 3.70
C GLU A 47 0.33 1.54 3.27
N GLU A 48 -0.88 2.09 3.17
CA GLU A 48 -2.06 1.39 2.63
C GLU A 48 -1.85 0.93 1.18
N LEU A 49 -1.27 1.78 0.33
CA LEU A 49 -1.01 1.44 -1.07
C LEU A 49 0.06 0.35 -1.21
N ILE A 50 1.09 0.37 -0.36
CA ILE A 50 2.10 -0.70 -0.27
C ILE A 50 1.43 -2.00 0.18
N GLY A 51 0.57 -1.95 1.20
CA GLY A 51 -0.18 -3.11 1.69
C GLY A 51 -1.07 -3.71 0.59
N ALA A 52 -1.80 -2.88 -0.15
CA ALA A 52 -2.62 -3.34 -1.27
C ALA A 52 -1.77 -4.00 -2.39
N ALA A 53 -0.60 -3.43 -2.70
CA ALA A 53 0.31 -4.00 -3.68
C ALA A 53 0.85 -5.38 -3.23
N GLU A 54 1.28 -5.49 -1.97
CA GLU A 54 1.83 -6.73 -1.43
C GLU A 54 0.77 -7.83 -1.29
N ALA A 55 -0.42 -7.49 -0.75
CA ALA A 55 -1.54 -8.43 -0.67
C ALA A 55 -1.94 -8.97 -2.06
N GLY A 56 -1.94 -8.11 -3.08
CA GLY A 56 -2.19 -8.50 -4.47
C GLY A 56 -1.09 -9.43 -5.02
N CYS A 57 0.18 -9.08 -4.81
CA CYS A 57 1.32 -9.88 -5.25
C CYS A 57 1.30 -11.28 -4.63
N PHE A 58 1.15 -11.36 -3.31
CA PHE A 58 1.08 -12.62 -2.57
C PHE A 58 -0.09 -13.48 -3.04
N SER A 59 -1.29 -12.91 -3.17
CA SER A 59 -2.48 -13.65 -3.61
C SER A 59 -2.29 -14.28 -4.99
N MET A 60 -1.66 -13.55 -5.93
CA MET A 60 -1.33 -14.05 -7.26
C MET A 60 -0.27 -15.16 -7.21
N ALA A 61 0.78 -14.97 -6.42
CA ALA A 61 1.84 -15.96 -6.25
C ALA A 61 1.30 -17.27 -5.64
N LEU A 62 0.47 -17.16 -4.60
CA LEU A 62 -0.18 -18.31 -3.96
C LEU A 62 -1.11 -19.05 -4.92
N SER A 63 -1.91 -18.32 -5.71
CA SER A 63 -2.77 -18.92 -6.74
C SER A 63 -1.97 -19.76 -7.74
N ASN A 64 -0.84 -19.22 -8.22
CA ASN A 64 0.06 -19.91 -9.13
C ASN A 64 0.69 -21.15 -8.47
N GLY A 65 1.11 -21.05 -7.21
CA GLY A 65 1.66 -22.19 -6.45
C GLY A 65 0.65 -23.33 -6.29
N LEU A 66 -0.57 -23.02 -5.86
CA LEU A 66 -1.66 -24.00 -5.72
C LEU A 66 -2.02 -24.65 -7.06
N THR A 67 -2.13 -23.85 -8.12
CA THR A 67 -2.47 -24.35 -9.47
C THR A 67 -1.40 -25.32 -9.97
N LYS A 68 -0.10 -25.01 -9.76
CA LYS A 68 1.01 -25.92 -10.10
C LYS A 68 0.97 -27.23 -9.31
N ALA A 69 0.42 -27.22 -8.10
CA ALA A 69 0.20 -28.40 -7.28
C ALA A 69 -1.10 -29.17 -7.62
N GLY A 70 -1.86 -28.74 -8.64
CA GLY A 70 -3.11 -29.40 -9.05
C GLY A 70 -4.37 -28.91 -8.31
N HIS A 71 -4.25 -27.83 -7.53
CA HIS A 71 -5.36 -27.23 -6.80
C HIS A 71 -5.68 -25.84 -7.36
N THR A 72 -6.75 -25.70 -8.15
CA THR A 72 -7.17 -24.38 -8.64
C THR A 72 -8.04 -23.69 -7.59
N PRO A 73 -7.56 -22.60 -6.94
CA PRO A 73 -8.34 -21.92 -5.92
C PRO A 73 -9.51 -21.15 -6.55
N LYS A 74 -10.68 -21.16 -5.89
CA LYS A 74 -11.83 -20.33 -6.29
C LYS A 74 -11.68 -18.86 -5.87
N ARG A 75 -11.06 -18.63 -4.72
CA ARG A 75 -10.83 -17.30 -4.15
C ARG A 75 -9.64 -17.36 -3.20
N ILE A 76 -8.80 -16.33 -3.25
CA ILE A 76 -7.78 -16.02 -2.24
C ILE A 76 -8.07 -14.58 -1.79
N SER A 77 -8.08 -14.34 -0.48
CA SER A 77 -8.41 -13.04 0.10
C SER A 77 -7.36 -12.68 1.11
N THR A 78 -6.39 -11.86 0.72
CA THR A 78 -5.28 -11.47 1.60
C THR A 78 -5.46 -10.04 2.10
N THR A 79 -5.24 -9.83 3.40
CA THR A 79 -5.09 -8.52 4.02
C THR A 79 -3.62 -8.33 4.40
N ALA A 80 -3.06 -7.17 4.08
CA ALA A 80 -1.70 -6.79 4.50
C ALA A 80 -1.77 -5.68 5.56
N LYS A 81 -1.20 -5.95 6.73
CA LYS A 81 -1.07 -4.99 7.84
C LYS A 81 0.33 -4.41 7.81
N VAL A 82 0.45 -3.17 7.33
CA VAL A 82 1.74 -2.47 7.20
C VAL A 82 2.01 -1.71 8.49
N ASN A 83 3.06 -2.09 9.21
CA ASN A 83 3.41 -1.47 10.49
C ASN A 83 4.44 -0.36 10.27
N LEU A 84 4.05 0.88 10.57
CA LEU A 84 4.89 2.07 10.52
C LEU A 84 5.27 2.48 11.94
N GLU A 85 6.56 2.52 12.24
CA GLU A 85 7.08 2.83 13.57
C GLU A 85 8.12 3.95 13.54
N MET A 86 8.28 4.65 14.66
CA MET A 86 9.32 5.66 14.84
C MET A 86 10.59 5.01 15.39
N VAL A 87 11.58 4.79 14.51
CA VAL A 87 12.83 4.10 14.87
C VAL A 87 14.01 5.02 14.61
N GLY A 88 14.78 5.33 15.67
CA GLY A 88 15.97 6.19 15.56
C GLY A 88 15.65 7.63 15.12
N GLY A 89 14.49 8.16 15.52
CA GLY A 89 14.08 9.53 15.23
C GLY A 89 13.36 9.74 13.89
N GLY A 90 13.06 8.67 13.14
CA GLY A 90 12.34 8.78 11.87
C GLY A 90 11.36 7.62 11.62
N PRO A 91 10.38 7.80 10.73
CA PRO A 91 9.39 6.79 10.41
C PRO A 91 10.00 5.67 9.55
N LYS A 92 9.71 4.41 9.89
CA LYS A 92 10.13 3.22 9.15
C LYS A 92 9.00 2.22 9.07
N ILE A 93 8.82 1.62 7.88
CA ILE A 93 8.01 0.42 7.74
C ILE A 93 8.86 -0.74 8.30
N THR A 94 8.45 -1.30 9.43
CA THR A 94 9.21 -2.35 10.15
C THR A 94 8.77 -3.74 9.75
N SER A 95 7.50 -3.91 9.39
CA SER A 95 6.91 -5.19 9.00
C SER A 95 5.65 -5.02 8.16
N ILE A 96 5.34 -6.07 7.40
CA ILE A 96 4.08 -6.22 6.66
C ILE A 96 3.56 -7.63 6.98
N ASP A 97 2.49 -7.72 7.79
CA ASP A 97 1.89 -9.00 8.16
C ASP A 97 0.76 -9.35 7.19
N LEU A 98 0.80 -10.57 6.63
CA LEU A 98 -0.21 -11.06 5.71
C LEU A 98 -1.17 -12.02 6.41
N ASP A 99 -2.47 -11.78 6.22
CA ASP A 99 -3.58 -12.59 6.74
C ASP A 99 -4.42 -13.07 5.55
N CYS A 100 -4.39 -14.37 5.24
CA CYS A 100 -4.89 -14.95 3.99
C CYS A 100 -5.82 -16.14 4.16
#